data_AF-A0A1Y6IRS1-F1
#
_entry.id   AF-A0A1Y6IRS1-F1
#
_cell.length_a   1.000
_cell.length_b   1.000
_cell.length_c   1.000
_cell.angle_alpha   90.00
_cell.angle_beta   90.00
_cell.angle_gamma   90.00
#
_symmetry.space_group_name_H-M   'P 1'
#
loop_
_entity.id
_entity.type
_entity.pdbx_description
1 polymer ?
#
loop_
_entity_poly.entity_id
_entity_poly.type
_entity_poly.pdbx_seq_one_letter_code
_entity_poly.pdbx_strand_id
1 'polypeptide(L)'
;MRCKLLLFIFFGVFSFQSVGQTWEDHLKDNMTESYTALESKMESCDKIEEKLPKINEQWFIKLSKKEKYAAASYLDYLADMNCYGNEQQKYESAMLAYTAESKDKHDLEEWFSSARVYRSPEFENTFSKLDISRLLHWYKQHGELKPFDIVQFLQQYPEFQQH
;
A
#
# COMPACT_ATOMS: atom_id res chain seq x y z
N MET A 1 15.01 32.34 -74.41
CA MET A 1 15.97 31.41 -73.77
C MET A 1 15.45 31.06 -72.37
N ARG A 2 15.54 29.78 -72.03
CA ARG A 2 14.83 29.11 -70.93
C ARG A 2 15.40 29.48 -69.55
N CYS A 3 14.55 29.99 -68.66
CA CYS A 3 14.80 29.99 -67.22
C CYS A 3 14.80 28.54 -66.70
N LYS A 4 15.91 28.09 -66.12
CA LYS A 4 15.96 26.88 -65.28
C LYS A 4 16.16 27.34 -63.85
N LEU A 5 15.05 27.50 -63.13
CA LEU A 5 15.04 27.62 -61.68
C LEU A 5 15.00 26.19 -61.12
N LEU A 6 16.12 25.70 -60.59
CA LEU A 6 16.17 24.41 -59.88
C LEU A 6 15.76 24.66 -58.42
N LEU A 7 14.49 24.39 -58.11
CA LEU A 7 14.01 24.26 -56.74
C LEU A 7 14.39 22.86 -56.23
N PHE A 8 15.47 22.77 -55.46
CA PHE A 8 15.75 21.59 -54.64
C PHE A 8 14.78 21.59 -53.46
N ILE A 9 13.69 20.85 -53.59
CA ILE A 9 12.81 20.54 -52.45
C ILE A 9 13.48 19.40 -51.68
N PHE A 10 14.22 19.76 -50.64
CA PHE A 10 14.70 18.82 -49.64
C PHE A 10 13.48 18.39 -48.81
N PHE A 11 12.76 17.35 -49.27
CA PHE A 11 11.78 16.65 -48.44
C PHE A 11 12.57 15.89 -47.37
N GLY A 12 12.83 16.56 -46.25
CA GLY A 12 13.19 15.90 -45.00
C GLY A 12 12.00 15.05 -44.56
N VAL A 13 12.00 13.78 -44.97
CA VAL A 13 11.10 12.78 -44.40
C VAL A 13 11.64 12.50 -42.99
N PHE A 14 11.23 13.33 -42.03
CA PHE A 14 11.27 12.93 -40.62
C PHE A 14 10.21 11.85 -40.46
N SER A 15 10.61 10.61 -40.72
CA SER A 15 9.87 9.44 -40.28
C SER A 15 9.89 9.44 -38.76
N PHE A 16 8.89 10.06 -38.14
CA PHE A 16 8.55 9.75 -36.75
C PHE A 16 8.13 8.29 -36.75
N GLN A 17 9.08 7.38 -36.45
CA GLN A 17 8.73 6.02 -36.10
C GLN A 17 7.98 6.12 -34.77
N SER A 18 6.65 6.12 -34.82
CA SER A 18 5.87 5.81 -33.63
C SER A 18 6.26 4.39 -33.23
N VAL A 19 7.10 4.26 -32.20
CA VAL A 19 7.31 2.97 -31.56
C VAL A 19 5.95 2.60 -30.98
N GLY A 20 5.23 1.73 -31.67
CA GLY A 20 3.91 1.27 -31.22
C GLY A 20 4.12 0.53 -29.91
N GLN A 21 3.56 1.07 -28.83
CA GLN A 21 3.60 0.44 -27.52
C GLN A 21 2.86 -0.89 -27.60
N THR A 22 3.50 -1.98 -27.16
CA THR A 22 2.82 -3.28 -27.09
C THR A 22 1.77 -3.27 -25.98
N TRP A 23 0.85 -4.22 -26.02
CA TRP A 23 -0.11 -4.39 -24.92
C TRP A 23 0.59 -4.68 -23.59
N GLU A 24 1.66 -5.49 -23.63
CA GLU A 24 2.50 -5.78 -22.48
C GLU A 24 3.17 -4.51 -21.93
N ASP A 25 3.74 -3.66 -22.79
CA ASP A 25 4.33 -2.38 -22.39
C ASP A 25 3.28 -1.46 -21.75
N HIS A 26 2.05 -1.44 -22.27
CA HIS A 26 0.95 -0.66 -21.68
C HIS A 26 0.58 -1.14 -20.28
N LEU A 27 0.52 -2.46 -20.08
CA LEU A 27 0.23 -3.03 -18.75
C LEU A 27 1.36 -2.75 -17.76
N LYS A 28 2.61 -2.82 -18.21
CA LYS A 28 3.78 -2.49 -17.39
C LYS A 28 3.80 -1.03 -16.97
N ASP A 29 3.51 -0.12 -17.89
CA ASP A 29 3.41 1.31 -17.58
C ASP A 29 2.28 1.56 -16.58
N ASN A 30 1.10 0.98 -16.80
CA ASN A 30 -0.03 1.11 -15.86
C ASN A 30 0.30 0.56 -14.46
N MET A 31 0.98 -0.59 -14.37
CA MET A 31 1.47 -1.13 -13.09
C MET A 31 2.44 -0.16 -12.42
N THR A 32 3.40 0.37 -13.17
CA THR A 32 4.42 1.31 -12.66
C THR A 32 3.77 2.62 -12.17
N GLU A 33 2.86 3.20 -12.95
CA GLU A 33 2.12 4.41 -12.58
C GLU A 33 1.27 4.20 -11.32
N SER A 34 0.59 3.06 -11.21
CA SER A 34 -0.22 2.73 -10.04
C SER A 34 0.63 2.51 -8.78
N TYR A 35 1.85 1.96 -8.92
CA TYR A 35 2.82 1.85 -7.82
C TYR A 35 3.29 3.22 -7.36
N THR A 36 3.67 4.11 -8.28
CA THR A 36 4.05 5.50 -7.94
C THR A 36 2.92 6.24 -7.22
N ALA A 37 1.66 6.03 -7.64
CA ALA A 37 0.52 6.61 -6.97
C ALA A 37 0.34 6.05 -5.54
N LEU A 38 0.53 4.75 -5.34
CA LEU A 38 0.52 4.11 -4.02
C LEU A 38 1.62 4.67 -3.12
N GLU A 39 2.88 4.69 -3.59
CA GLU A 39 4.02 5.19 -2.83
C GLU A 39 3.80 6.65 -2.39
N SER A 40 3.40 7.52 -3.32
CA SER A 40 3.08 8.92 -3.02
C SER A 40 1.97 9.04 -1.98
N LYS A 41 0.97 8.15 -2.02
CA LYS A 41 -0.11 8.13 -1.05
C LYS A 41 0.37 7.65 0.33
N MET A 42 1.18 6.59 0.40
CA MET A 42 1.79 6.11 1.63
C MET A 42 2.64 7.21 2.30
N GLU A 43 3.49 7.90 1.54
CA GLU A 43 4.27 9.03 2.05
C GLU A 43 3.41 10.18 2.59
N SER A 44 2.21 10.37 2.03
CA SER A 44 1.26 11.36 2.53
C SER A 44 0.58 10.90 3.82
N CYS A 45 0.32 9.60 3.95
CA CYS A 45 -0.28 8.97 5.12
C CYS A 45 0.70 8.96 6.32
N ASP A 46 1.99 8.73 6.08
CA ASP A 46 3.05 8.75 7.11
C ASP A 46 3.21 10.11 7.79
N LYS A 47 2.75 11.19 7.15
CA LYS A 47 2.78 12.56 7.70
C LYS A 47 1.60 12.84 8.63
N ILE A 48 0.67 11.91 8.80
CA ILE A 48 -0.47 12.07 9.69
C ILE A 48 -0.04 11.78 11.12
N GLU A 49 -0.08 12.81 11.97
CA GLU A 49 0.22 12.70 13.40
C GLU A 49 -1.05 12.52 14.24
N GLU A 50 -1.83 11.47 13.96
CA GLU A 50 -3.03 11.17 14.76
C GLU A 50 -2.64 10.43 16.05
N LYS A 51 -3.26 10.82 17.17
CA LYS A 51 -3.07 10.14 18.45
C LYS A 51 -4.28 9.28 18.75
N LEU A 52 -4.09 7.96 18.70
CA LEU A 52 -5.15 7.03 19.07
C LEU A 52 -5.39 7.09 20.59
N PRO A 53 -6.63 7.39 21.05
CA PRO A 53 -6.93 7.37 22.47
C PRO A 53 -6.86 5.95 23.02
N LYS A 54 -6.57 5.83 24.33
CA LYS A 54 -6.58 4.56 25.04
C LYS A 54 -7.92 3.83 24.90
N ILE A 55 -7.85 2.53 24.60
CA ILE A 55 -8.99 1.60 24.61
C ILE A 55 -9.24 1.20 26.07
N ASN A 56 -10.36 1.67 26.63
CA ASN A 56 -10.71 1.49 28.05
C ASN A 56 -11.63 0.29 28.29
N GLU A 57 -11.96 -0.45 27.23
CA GLU A 57 -12.83 -1.61 27.29
C GLU A 57 -12.12 -2.79 27.95
N GLN A 58 -12.85 -3.47 28.84
CA GLN A 58 -12.32 -4.58 29.63
C GLN A 58 -11.72 -5.72 28.79
N TRP A 59 -12.25 -5.96 27.60
CA TRP A 59 -11.72 -6.99 26.71
C TRP A 59 -10.30 -6.67 26.25
N PHE A 60 -9.99 -5.39 25.97
CA PHE A 60 -8.66 -4.97 25.54
C PHE A 60 -7.70 -4.87 26.72
N ILE A 61 -8.16 -4.34 27.86
CA ILE A 61 -7.35 -4.21 29.08
C ILE A 61 -6.81 -5.58 29.54
N LYS A 62 -7.61 -6.64 29.41
CA LYS A 62 -7.24 -8.00 29.83
C LYS A 62 -6.26 -8.72 28.90
N LEU A 63 -6.00 -8.19 27.70
CA LEU A 63 -5.02 -8.76 26.78
C LEU A 63 -3.62 -8.73 27.42
N SER A 64 -2.83 -9.76 27.19
CA SER A 64 -1.40 -9.76 27.51
C SER A 64 -0.64 -8.69 26.72
N LYS A 65 0.60 -8.37 27.13
CA LYS A 65 1.47 -7.44 26.39
C LYS A 65 1.60 -7.82 24.91
N LYS A 66 1.80 -9.11 24.60
CA LYS A 66 1.91 -9.58 23.21
C LYS A 66 0.61 -9.43 22.43
N GLU A 67 -0.53 -9.75 23.05
CA GLU A 67 -1.85 -9.60 22.42
C GLU A 67 -2.22 -8.13 22.21
N LYS A 68 -1.89 -7.22 23.14
CA LYS A 68 -2.07 -5.77 22.94
C LYS A 68 -1.24 -5.24 21.78
N TYR A 69 0.00 -5.69 21.65
CA TYR A 69 0.85 -5.33 20.52
C TYR A 69 0.23 -5.81 19.19
N ALA A 70 -0.16 -7.10 19.11
CA ALA A 70 -0.79 -7.64 17.91
C ALA A 70 -2.12 -6.93 17.58
N ALA A 71 -2.93 -6.61 18.59
CA ALA A 71 -4.15 -5.84 18.43
C ALA A 71 -3.87 -4.41 17.90
N ALA A 72 -2.86 -3.73 18.45
CA ALA A 72 -2.42 -2.42 17.96
C ALA A 72 -1.91 -2.48 16.52
N SER A 73 -1.09 -3.47 16.17
CA SER A 73 -0.62 -3.68 14.79
C SER A 73 -1.77 -3.95 13.82
N TYR A 74 -2.84 -4.61 14.26
CA TYR A 74 -4.02 -4.78 13.42
C TYR A 74 -4.79 -3.47 13.21
N LEU A 75 -4.93 -2.66 14.26
CA LEU A 75 -5.57 -1.35 14.15
C LEU A 75 -4.77 -0.41 13.24
N ASP A 76 -3.45 -0.47 13.33
CA ASP A 76 -2.52 0.25 12.45
C ASP A 76 -2.71 -0.17 10.98
N TYR A 77 -2.73 -1.48 10.70
CA TYR A 77 -3.06 -1.99 9.37
C TYR A 77 -4.43 -1.48 8.86
N LEU A 78 -5.46 -1.46 9.71
CA LEU A 78 -6.77 -0.94 9.30
C LEU A 78 -6.74 0.57 9.01
N ALA A 79 -5.98 1.33 9.80
CA ALA A 79 -5.79 2.76 9.61
C ALA A 79 -5.04 3.08 8.30
N ASP A 80 -4.03 2.28 8.00
CA ASP A 80 -3.28 2.28 6.75
C ASP A 80 -4.18 1.98 5.55
N MET A 81 -4.94 0.89 5.60
CA MET A 81 -5.90 0.53 4.54
C MET A 81 -6.99 1.60 4.36
N ASN A 82 -7.37 2.30 5.42
CA ASN A 82 -8.28 3.42 5.31
C ASN A 82 -7.63 4.64 4.62
N CYS A 83 -6.31 4.81 4.78
CA CYS A 83 -5.59 5.92 4.20
C CYS A 83 -5.21 5.70 2.73
N TYR A 84 -4.57 4.57 2.40
CA TYR A 84 -4.01 4.27 1.07
C TYR A 84 -4.57 3.01 0.41
N GLY A 85 -5.59 2.36 0.99
CA GLY A 85 -6.11 1.09 0.48
C GLY A 85 -6.70 1.15 -0.92
N ASN A 86 -7.22 2.31 -1.34
CA ASN A 86 -7.72 2.49 -2.72
C ASN A 86 -6.59 2.47 -3.75
N GLU A 87 -5.48 3.13 -3.46
CA GLU A 87 -4.28 3.14 -4.28
C GLU A 87 -3.63 1.75 -4.29
N GLN A 88 -3.59 1.07 -3.14
CA GLN A 88 -3.11 -0.30 -3.04
C GLN A 88 -3.93 -1.24 -3.93
N GLN A 89 -5.26 -1.16 -3.87
CA GLN A 89 -6.13 -1.97 -4.71
C GLN A 89 -5.89 -1.75 -6.21
N LYS A 90 -5.65 -0.49 -6.63
CA LYS A 90 -5.33 -0.17 -8.02
C LYS A 90 -4.02 -0.80 -8.45
N TYR A 91 -2.98 -0.69 -7.61
CA TYR A 91 -1.69 -1.31 -7.86
C TYR A 91 -1.79 -2.83 -7.95
N GLU A 92 -2.43 -3.48 -6.97
CA GLU A 92 -2.64 -4.93 -6.97
C GLU A 92 -3.39 -5.40 -8.23
N SER A 93 -4.40 -4.65 -8.66
CA SER A 93 -5.16 -4.95 -9.89
C SER A 93 -4.30 -4.81 -11.15
N ALA A 94 -3.48 -3.76 -11.24
CA ALA A 94 -2.60 -3.52 -12.38
C ALA A 94 -1.47 -4.56 -12.47
N MET A 95 -0.88 -4.90 -11.32
CA MET A 95 0.15 -5.94 -11.19
C MET A 95 -0.38 -7.31 -11.62
N LEU A 96 -1.58 -7.69 -11.16
CA LEU A 96 -2.21 -8.95 -11.59
C LEU A 96 -2.46 -8.99 -13.10
N ALA A 97 -2.89 -7.87 -13.70
CA ALA A 97 -3.10 -7.79 -15.14
C ALA A 97 -1.79 -7.93 -15.93
N TYR A 98 -0.72 -7.24 -15.51
CA TYR A 98 0.60 -7.35 -16.13
C TYR A 98 1.15 -8.78 -16.03
N THR A 99 1.18 -9.37 -14.82
CA THR A 99 1.67 -10.74 -14.61
C THR A 99 0.88 -11.78 -15.40
N ALA A 100 -0.43 -11.59 -15.57
CA ALA A 100 -1.24 -12.50 -16.37
C ALA A 100 -0.87 -12.50 -17.86
N GLU A 101 -0.48 -11.35 -18.41
CA GLU A 101 -0.06 -11.20 -19.82
C GLU A 101 1.40 -11.62 -20.03
N SER A 102 2.33 -11.03 -19.28
CA SER A 102 3.78 -11.19 -19.46
C SER A 102 4.31 -12.52 -18.93
N LYS A 103 3.58 -13.14 -17.98
CA LYS A 103 4.04 -14.25 -17.13
C LYS A 103 5.23 -13.89 -16.23
N ASP A 104 5.63 -12.63 -16.18
CA ASP A 104 6.60 -12.10 -15.23
C ASP A 104 5.93 -11.98 -13.85
N LYS A 105 6.50 -12.67 -12.87
CA LYS A 105 5.96 -12.80 -11.51
C LYS A 105 6.78 -12.04 -10.48
N HIS A 106 7.85 -11.36 -10.88
CA HIS A 106 8.79 -10.76 -9.95
C HIS A 106 8.11 -9.84 -8.93
N ASP A 107 7.36 -8.83 -9.42
CA ASP A 107 6.66 -7.86 -8.58
C ASP A 107 5.58 -8.52 -7.70
N LEU A 108 4.88 -9.53 -8.23
CA LEU A 108 3.85 -10.27 -7.49
C LEU A 108 4.44 -11.09 -6.34
N GLU A 109 5.57 -11.76 -6.58
CA GLU A 109 6.27 -12.56 -5.56
C GLU A 109 6.88 -11.66 -4.48
N GLU A 110 7.45 -10.52 -4.88
CA GLU A 110 7.94 -9.50 -3.94
C GLU A 110 6.78 -8.95 -3.09
N TRP A 111 5.65 -8.58 -3.71
CA TRP A 111 4.47 -8.09 -3.00
C TRP A 111 3.93 -9.10 -1.98
N PHE A 112 3.83 -10.38 -2.33
CA PHE A 112 3.38 -11.40 -1.37
C PHE A 112 4.32 -11.61 -0.19
N SER A 113 5.61 -11.31 -0.36
CA SER A 113 6.57 -11.39 0.72
C SER A 113 6.42 -10.21 1.72
N SER A 114 5.99 -9.04 1.24
CA SER A 114 5.90 -7.81 2.03
C SER A 114 4.51 -7.51 2.59
N ALA A 115 3.43 -7.89 1.89
CA ALA A 115 2.04 -7.54 2.24
C ALA A 115 1.46 -8.29 3.45
N ARG A 116 2.26 -9.09 4.16
CA ARG A 116 1.79 -9.86 5.33
C ARG A 116 1.62 -8.95 6.54
N VAL A 117 0.42 -8.93 7.09
CA VAL A 117 0.09 -8.23 8.36
C VAL A 117 0.97 -8.73 9.53
N TYR A 118 1.35 -10.00 9.53
CA TYR A 118 2.25 -10.59 10.54
C TYR A 118 3.64 -10.85 9.95
N ARG A 119 4.64 -10.19 10.52
CA ARG A 119 6.04 -10.23 10.05
C ARG A 119 6.83 -11.46 10.51
N SER A 120 6.28 -12.29 11.42
CA SER A 120 6.93 -13.53 11.88
C SER A 120 5.93 -14.63 12.28
N PRO A 121 6.35 -15.92 12.26
CA PRO A 121 5.54 -17.03 12.76
C PRO A 121 5.13 -16.91 14.24
N GLU A 122 5.93 -16.20 15.05
CA GLU A 122 5.60 -15.94 16.45
C GLU A 122 4.37 -15.02 16.58
N PHE A 123 4.25 -14.04 15.70
CA PHE A 123 3.08 -13.16 15.65
C PHE A 123 1.85 -13.87 15.09
N GLU A 124 2.01 -14.78 14.13
CA GLU A 124 0.90 -15.57 13.55
C GLU A 124 0.07 -16.28 14.63
N ASN A 125 0.72 -16.93 15.60
CA ASN A 125 0.04 -17.60 16.72
C ASN A 125 -0.61 -16.63 17.73
N THR A 126 -0.15 -15.39 17.80
CA THR A 126 -0.75 -14.36 18.66
C THR A 126 -2.00 -13.80 17.98
N PHE A 127 -1.93 -13.54 16.67
CA PHE A 127 -3.07 -13.10 15.87
C PHE A 127 -4.19 -14.15 15.82
N SER A 128 -3.86 -15.44 15.75
CA SER A 128 -4.88 -16.52 15.72
C SER A 128 -5.70 -16.64 17.01
N LYS A 129 -5.19 -16.10 18.13
CA LYS A 129 -5.87 -16.11 19.44
C LYS A 129 -6.64 -14.84 19.74
N LEU A 130 -6.41 -13.76 18.97
CA LEU A 130 -7.12 -12.50 19.15
C LEU A 130 -8.57 -12.64 18.69
N ASP A 131 -9.50 -12.12 19.49
CA ASP A 131 -10.89 -11.93 19.09
C ASP A 131 -10.98 -10.72 18.15
N ILE A 132 -10.67 -10.96 16.87
CA ILE A 132 -10.69 -9.93 15.81
C ILE A 132 -12.07 -9.27 15.67
N SER A 133 -13.15 -9.98 16.03
CA SER A 133 -14.51 -9.43 15.96
C SER A 133 -14.68 -8.22 16.89
N ARG A 134 -14.07 -8.26 18.08
CA ARG A 134 -14.09 -7.12 19.02
C ARG A 134 -13.29 -5.93 18.52
N LEU A 135 -12.14 -6.20 17.92
CA LEU A 135 -11.30 -5.18 17.28
C LEU A 135 -12.04 -4.49 16.14
N LEU A 136 -12.66 -5.26 15.24
CA LEU A 136 -13.43 -4.70 14.12
C LEU A 136 -14.67 -3.94 14.58
N HIS A 137 -15.35 -4.43 15.63
CA HIS A 137 -16.48 -3.72 16.22
C HIS A 137 -16.05 -2.37 16.80
N TRP A 138 -14.95 -2.36 17.57
CA TRP A 138 -14.37 -1.15 18.13
C TRP A 138 -13.96 -0.16 17.04
N TYR A 139 -13.24 -0.63 16.01
CA TYR A 139 -12.83 0.16 14.85
C TYR A 139 -14.03 0.85 14.17
N LYS A 140 -15.11 0.10 13.89
CA LYS A 140 -16.31 0.63 13.24
C LYS A 140 -17.02 1.70 14.06
N GLN A 141 -17.00 1.59 15.38
CA GLN A 141 -17.62 2.59 16.27
C GLN A 141 -16.84 3.91 16.32
N HIS A 142 -15.55 3.89 16.00
CA HIS A 142 -14.65 5.04 16.11
C HIS A 142 -14.39 5.74 14.77
N GLY A 143 -15.20 5.45 13.73
CA GLY A 143 -15.34 6.33 12.57
C GLY A 143 -14.15 6.35 11.62
N GLU A 144 -13.57 5.17 11.36
CA GLU A 144 -12.41 4.96 10.49
C GLU A 144 -11.13 5.62 11.03
N LEU A 145 -10.15 4.79 11.41
CA LEU A 145 -8.91 5.29 11.96
C LEU A 145 -8.05 5.95 10.89
N LYS A 146 -7.30 6.96 11.29
CA LYS A 146 -6.17 7.47 10.53
C LYS A 146 -4.87 6.84 11.04
N PRO A 147 -3.81 6.78 10.20
CA PRO A 147 -2.50 6.32 10.63
C PRO A 147 -2.06 6.98 11.94
N PHE A 148 -1.51 6.18 12.85
CA PHE A 148 -1.16 6.61 14.19
C PHE A 148 0.14 5.93 14.66
N ASP A 149 0.81 6.53 15.63
CA ASP A 149 2.03 5.94 16.20
C ASP A 149 1.65 4.80 17.16
N ILE A 150 1.90 3.54 16.74
CA ILE A 150 1.70 2.34 17.57
C ILE A 150 2.45 2.44 18.91
N VAL A 151 3.70 2.91 18.90
CA VAL A 151 4.54 2.98 20.10
C VAL A 151 3.92 3.97 21.08
N GLN A 152 3.54 5.16 20.60
CA GLN A 152 2.84 6.16 21.41
C GLN A 152 1.51 5.61 21.94
N PHE A 153 0.74 4.88 21.12
CA PHE A 153 -0.51 4.26 21.54
C PHE A 153 -0.27 3.25 22.69
N LEU A 154 0.69 2.35 22.52
CA LEU A 154 0.99 1.29 23.49
C LEU A 154 1.60 1.83 24.79
N GLN A 155 2.34 2.93 24.77
CA GLN A 155 2.88 3.57 25.97
C GLN A 155 1.80 4.07 26.95
N GLN A 156 0.53 4.12 26.56
CA GLN A 156 -0.60 4.43 27.45
C GLN A 156 -0.97 3.27 28.42
N TYR A 157 -0.33 2.11 28.27
CA TYR A 157 -0.55 0.92 29.12
C TYR A 157 0.70 0.59 29.97
N PRO A 158 0.54 0.30 31.28
CA PRO A 158 1.66 0.13 32.21
C PRO A 158 2.75 -0.87 31.77
N GLU A 159 2.35 -1.96 31.13
CA GLU A 159 3.24 -3.04 30.69
C GLU A 159 4.18 -2.65 29.52
N PHE A 160 3.96 -1.51 28.88
CA PHE A 160 4.83 -0.94 27.84
C PHE A 160 5.68 0.25 28.33
N GLN A 161 5.53 0.66 29.59
CA GLN A 161 6.29 1.77 30.19
C GLN A 161 7.61 1.32 30.84
N GLN A 162 7.85 0.01 30.92
CA GLN A 162 9.07 -0.55 31.51
C GLN A 162 10.08 -0.89 30.43
N HIS A 163 11.24 -0.23 30.49
CA HIS A 163 12.46 -0.50 29.72
C HIS A 163 13.18 -1.75 30.23
#